data_AF-A0A928CIP1-F1
#
_entry.id   AF-A0A928CIP1-F1
#
_cell.length_a   1.000
_cell.length_b   1.000
_cell.length_c   1.000
_cell.angle_alpha   90.00
_cell.angle_beta   90.00
_cell.angle_gamma   90.00
#
_symmetry.space_group_name_H-M   'P 1'
#
loop_
_entity.id
_entity.type
_entity.pdbx_description
1 polymer ?
#
loop_
_entity_poly.entity_id
_entity_poly.type
_entity_poly.pdbx_seq_one_letter_code
_entity_poly.pdbx_strand_id
1 'polypeptide(L)'
;MNYYVIKRNRKDYEIERYTQEEWETVKEKIDQNNVVYVTQNLNDPKIQHYELTEIIWGRIYNKCAGTHQKIYVDLTSDIEQMEKTFQKKYEELKEDFEEEYKKIRQRRLERYKKGQERTEQYNRNLIEQFNKIIPMDLEKDEALKLWKQYNYLMPPPDVISKYKSETDMSWTELAMFVEKTY
;
A
#
# COMPACT_ATOMS: atom_id res chain seq x y z
N MET A 1 -35.08 5.32 6.52
CA MET A 1 -35.80 4.13 6.00
C MET A 1 -34.80 3.15 5.43
N ASN A 2 -35.03 1.84 5.58
CA ASN A 2 -34.15 0.80 5.05
C ASN A 2 -34.82 0.08 3.87
N TYR A 3 -34.01 -0.32 2.90
CA TYR A 3 -34.39 -1.22 1.81
C TYR A 3 -33.65 -2.54 1.97
N TYR A 4 -34.37 -3.63 1.81
CA TYR A 4 -33.84 -4.98 1.86
C TYR A 4 -33.98 -5.59 0.48
N VAL A 5 -32.85 -5.95 -0.10
CA VAL A 5 -32.75 -6.34 -1.50
C VAL A 5 -32.25 -7.77 -1.57
N ILE A 6 -33.11 -8.67 -2.03
CA ILE A 6 -32.76 -10.05 -2.31
C ILE A 6 -32.14 -10.12 -3.70
N LYS A 7 -30.93 -10.65 -3.76
CA LYS A 7 -30.18 -10.88 -4.98
C LYS A 7 -29.98 -12.36 -5.21
N ARG A 8 -30.06 -12.76 -6.47
CA ARG A 8 -29.66 -14.09 -6.93
C ARG A 8 -28.16 -14.10 -7.19
N ASN A 9 -27.47 -15.03 -6.55
CA ASN A 9 -26.10 -15.40 -6.87
C ASN A 9 -26.11 -16.73 -7.64
N ARG A 10 -24.96 -17.18 -8.15
CA ARG A 10 -24.86 -18.35 -9.06
C ARG A 10 -25.52 -19.63 -8.54
N LYS A 11 -25.62 -19.81 -7.22
CA LYS A 11 -26.14 -21.03 -6.59
C LYS A 11 -27.15 -20.78 -5.47
N ASP A 12 -27.37 -19.52 -5.08
CA ASP A 12 -28.13 -19.20 -3.87
C ASP A 12 -28.66 -17.76 -3.92
N TYR A 13 -29.37 -17.36 -2.87
CA TYR A 13 -29.88 -16.01 -2.66
C TYR A 13 -29.12 -15.32 -1.52
N GLU A 14 -28.97 -14.01 -1.63
CA GLU A 14 -28.45 -13.17 -0.55
C GLU A 14 -29.36 -11.97 -0.34
N ILE A 15 -29.50 -11.53 0.90
CA ILE A 15 -30.21 -10.30 1.24
C ILE A 15 -29.21 -9.25 1.72
N GLU A 16 -29.35 -8.02 1.21
CA GLU A 16 -28.53 -6.88 1.60
C GLU A 16 -29.40 -5.72 2.02
N ARG A 17 -29.03 -5.10 3.14
CA ARG A 17 -29.65 -3.88 3.65
C ARG A 17 -28.97 -2.68 3.01
N TYR A 18 -29.79 -1.72 2.59
CA TYR A 18 -29.38 -0.40 2.16
C TYR A 18 -30.15 0.64 2.96
N THR A 19 -29.48 1.70 3.39
CA THR A 19 -30.16 2.95 3.74
C THR A 19 -30.85 3.53 2.51
N GLN A 20 -31.77 4.47 2.72
CA GLN A 20 -32.40 5.18 1.62
C GLN A 20 -31.38 5.87 0.70
N GLU A 21 -30.38 6.54 1.26
CA GLU A 21 -29.34 7.24 0.48
C GLU A 21 -28.49 6.28 -0.34
N GLU A 22 -28.07 5.16 0.26
CA GLU A 22 -27.32 4.12 -0.44
C GLU A 22 -28.16 3.48 -1.55
N TRP A 23 -29.43 3.19 -1.27
CA TRP A 23 -30.33 2.57 -2.24
C TRP A 23 -30.55 3.44 -3.46
N GLU A 24 -30.81 4.74 -3.28
CA GLU A 24 -30.97 5.70 -4.37
C GLU A 24 -29.71 5.76 -5.26
N THR A 25 -28.53 5.60 -4.67
CA THR A 25 -27.26 5.58 -5.40
C THR A 25 -27.01 4.25 -6.13
N VAL A 26 -27.43 3.13 -5.53
CA VAL A 26 -27.10 1.78 -6.01
C VAL A 26 -28.12 1.26 -7.02
N LYS A 27 -29.41 1.62 -6.91
CA LYS A 27 -30.50 1.08 -7.74
C LYS A 27 -30.33 1.30 -9.25
N GLU A 28 -29.57 2.33 -9.64
CA GLU A 28 -29.26 2.62 -11.05
C GLU A 28 -28.07 1.81 -11.58
N LYS A 29 -27.20 1.33 -10.70
CA LYS A 29 -25.94 0.64 -11.04
C LYS A 29 -26.00 -0.86 -10.82
N ILE A 30 -26.94 -1.31 -9.99
CA ILE A 30 -27.14 -2.72 -9.69
C ILE A 30 -27.63 -3.45 -10.94
N ASP A 31 -27.07 -4.63 -11.20
CA ASP A 31 -27.57 -5.49 -12.27
C ASP A 31 -28.98 -5.97 -11.93
N GLN A 32 -29.96 -5.43 -12.63
CA GLN A 32 -31.37 -5.71 -12.37
C GLN A 32 -31.73 -7.18 -12.61
N ASN A 33 -30.96 -7.91 -13.44
CA ASN A 33 -31.19 -9.34 -13.64
C ASN A 33 -30.88 -10.17 -12.39
N ASN A 34 -30.05 -9.63 -11.49
CA ASN A 34 -29.70 -10.29 -10.24
C ASN A 34 -30.63 -9.88 -9.09
N VAL A 35 -31.42 -8.81 -9.23
CA VAL A 35 -32.36 -8.39 -8.19
C VAL A 35 -33.64 -9.19 -8.31
N VAL A 36 -33.96 -9.96 -7.28
CA VAL A 36 -35.14 -10.83 -7.25
C VAL A 36 -36.30 -10.11 -6.57
N TYR A 37 -36.01 -9.41 -5.47
CA TYR A 37 -37.04 -8.78 -4.66
C TYR A 37 -36.48 -7.60 -3.86
N VAL A 38 -37.28 -6.55 -3.71
CA VAL A 38 -36.96 -5.36 -2.91
C VAL A 38 -38.15 -5.06 -2.01
N THR A 39 -37.88 -4.86 -0.72
CA THR A 39 -38.91 -4.47 0.25
C THR A 39 -38.34 -3.55 1.31
N GLN A 40 -39.21 -2.79 1.98
CA GLN A 40 -38.86 -1.98 3.15
C GLN A 40 -39.24 -2.69 4.46
N ASN A 41 -39.92 -3.84 4.38
CA ASN A 41 -40.36 -4.62 5.51
C ASN A 41 -39.56 -5.92 5.59
N LEU A 42 -38.72 -6.06 6.62
CA LEU A 42 -37.91 -7.27 6.81
C LEU A 42 -38.76 -8.50 7.19
N ASN A 43 -39.95 -8.28 7.73
CA ASN A 43 -40.90 -9.33 8.09
C ASN A 43 -41.84 -9.68 6.92
N ASP A 44 -41.53 -9.28 5.69
CA ASP A 44 -42.31 -9.65 4.52
C ASP A 44 -42.29 -11.17 4.34
N PRO A 45 -43.46 -11.84 4.24
CA PRO A 45 -43.53 -13.29 4.04
C PRO A 45 -42.75 -13.77 2.81
N LYS A 46 -42.56 -12.91 1.81
CA LYS A 46 -41.75 -13.23 0.63
C LYS A 46 -40.27 -13.40 0.95
N ILE A 47 -39.74 -12.77 2.00
CA ILE A 47 -38.35 -12.98 2.45
C ILE A 47 -38.21 -14.39 3.03
N GLN A 48 -39.19 -14.84 3.82
CA GLN A 48 -39.15 -16.16 4.48
C GLN A 48 -39.10 -17.32 3.47
N HIS A 49 -39.62 -17.13 2.26
CA HIS A 49 -39.56 -18.11 1.18
C HIS A 49 -38.14 -18.48 0.75
N TYR A 50 -37.15 -17.60 0.96
CA TYR A 50 -35.77 -17.81 0.54
C TYR A 50 -34.88 -18.48 1.62
N GLU A 51 -35.44 -18.84 2.78
CA GLU A 51 -34.74 -19.55 3.86
C GLU A 51 -33.41 -18.90 4.30
N LEU A 52 -33.33 -17.57 4.20
CA LEU A 52 -32.11 -16.82 4.50
C LEU A 52 -31.85 -16.77 6.01
N THR A 53 -30.63 -17.11 6.44
CA THR A 53 -30.23 -17.08 7.86
C THR A 53 -29.44 -15.83 8.23
N GLU A 54 -28.81 -15.18 7.26
CA GLU A 54 -27.97 -14.00 7.45
C GLU A 54 -28.33 -12.90 6.45
N ILE A 55 -28.03 -11.67 6.83
CA ILE A 55 -28.17 -10.48 6.00
C ILE A 55 -26.85 -9.72 5.93
N ILE A 56 -26.52 -9.24 4.73
CA ILE A 56 -25.42 -8.28 4.54
C ILE A 56 -25.92 -6.94 5.07
N TRP A 57 -25.44 -6.54 6.24
CA TRP A 57 -25.90 -5.32 6.89
C TRP A 57 -25.15 -4.08 6.41
N GLY A 58 -23.91 -4.27 5.98
CA GLY A 58 -23.05 -3.22 5.46
C GLY A 58 -21.76 -3.78 4.90
N ARG A 59 -20.85 -2.88 4.54
CA ARG A 59 -19.57 -3.20 3.91
C ARG A 59 -18.47 -2.34 4.48
N ILE A 60 -17.27 -2.90 4.56
CA ILE A 60 -16.05 -2.17 4.96
C ILE A 60 -14.98 -2.33 3.89
N TYR A 61 -14.30 -1.24 3.53
CA TYR A 61 -13.25 -1.27 2.52
C TYR A 61 -11.93 -1.78 3.13
N ASN A 62 -11.45 -2.93 2.65
CA ASN A 62 -10.14 -3.44 3.00
C ASN A 62 -9.09 -2.84 2.05
N LYS A 63 -8.30 -1.88 2.57
CA LYS A 63 -7.21 -1.21 1.83
C LYS A 63 -6.10 -2.17 1.41
N CYS A 64 -5.87 -3.25 2.15
CA CYS A 64 -4.85 -4.25 1.86
C CYS A 64 -5.25 -5.12 0.66
N ALA A 65 -6.51 -5.53 0.59
CA ALA A 65 -7.05 -6.34 -0.50
C ALA A 65 -7.57 -5.52 -1.70
N GLY A 66 -7.85 -4.22 -1.52
CA GLY A 66 -8.43 -3.36 -2.55
C GLY A 66 -9.91 -3.65 -2.83
N THR A 67 -10.61 -4.26 -1.87
CA THR A 67 -11.99 -4.75 -2.05
C THR A 67 -12.87 -4.42 -0.84
N HIS A 68 -14.18 -4.34 -1.07
CA HIS A 68 -15.16 -4.22 0.01
C HIS A 68 -15.50 -5.59 0.58
N GLN A 69 -15.31 -5.77 1.88
CA GLN A 69 -15.74 -6.96 2.60
C GLN A 69 -17.17 -6.77 3.12
N LYS A 70 -18.02 -7.76 2.86
CA LYS A 70 -19.41 -7.80 3.34
C LYS A 70 -19.42 -8.15 4.83
N ILE A 71 -20.28 -7.48 5.60
CA ILE A 71 -20.50 -7.78 7.01
C ILE A 71 -21.87 -8.45 7.14
N TYR A 72 -21.84 -9.73 7.48
CA TYR A 72 -23.02 -10.54 7.70
C TYR A 72 -23.44 -10.46 9.17
N VAL A 73 -24.75 -10.35 9.39
CA VAL A 73 -25.38 -10.50 10.71
C VAL A 73 -26.55 -11.47 10.60
N ASP A 74 -26.88 -12.14 11.69
CA ASP A 74 -28.02 -13.05 11.72
C ASP A 74 -29.30 -12.31 11.37
N LEU A 75 -30.08 -12.87 10.44
CA LEU A 75 -31.33 -12.28 10.01
C LEU A 75 -32.38 -12.48 11.11
N THR A 76 -32.81 -11.40 11.73
CA THR A 76 -33.86 -11.42 12.77
C THR A 76 -34.85 -10.27 12.56
N SER A 77 -35.96 -10.28 13.30
CA SER A 77 -36.89 -9.14 13.31
C SER A 77 -36.41 -7.96 14.16
N ASP A 78 -35.36 -8.14 14.98
CA ASP A 78 -34.83 -7.11 15.88
C ASP A 78 -33.73 -6.30 15.18
N ILE A 79 -34.12 -5.17 14.62
CA ILE A 79 -33.22 -4.26 13.90
C ILE A 79 -32.16 -3.67 14.81
N GLU A 80 -32.48 -3.36 16.07
CA GLU A 80 -31.50 -2.79 17.00
C GLU A 80 -30.41 -3.80 17.34
N GLN A 81 -30.79 -5.07 17.53
CA GLN A 81 -29.82 -6.13 17.78
C GLN A 81 -28.91 -6.39 16.59
N MET A 82 -29.45 -6.37 15.36
CA MET A 82 -28.65 -6.48 14.14
C MET A 82 -27.69 -5.30 13.98
N GLU A 83 -28.13 -4.07 14.26
CA GLU A 83 -27.28 -2.87 14.22
C GLU A 83 -26.14 -2.96 15.25
N LYS A 84 -26.42 -3.38 16.49
CA LYS A 84 -25.38 -3.59 17.52
C LYS A 84 -24.36 -4.64 17.10
N THR A 85 -24.85 -5.76 16.54
CA THR A 85 -23.99 -6.85 16.06
C THR A 85 -23.12 -6.40 14.90
N PHE A 86 -23.70 -5.65 13.96
CA PHE A 86 -22.98 -5.03 12.85
C PHE A 86 -21.89 -4.09 13.35
N GLN A 87 -22.21 -3.17 14.25
CA GLN A 87 -21.25 -2.18 14.75
C GLN A 87 -20.06 -2.86 15.45
N LYS A 88 -20.33 -3.92 16.23
CA LYS A 88 -19.28 -4.72 16.85
C LYS A 88 -18.36 -5.37 15.81
N LYS A 89 -18.93 -6.09 14.85
CA LYS A 89 -18.15 -6.75 13.77
C LYS A 89 -17.40 -5.72 12.91
N TYR A 90 -17.98 -4.54 12.70
CA TYR A 90 -17.37 -3.46 11.93
C TYR A 90 -16.09 -2.94 12.60
N GLU A 91 -16.13 -2.65 13.90
CA GLU A 91 -14.94 -2.18 14.62
C GLU A 91 -13.87 -3.27 14.72
N GLU A 92 -14.24 -4.53 14.96
CA GLU A 92 -13.30 -5.68 14.94
C GLU A 92 -12.56 -5.77 13.59
N LEU A 93 -13.31 -5.78 12.48
CA LEU A 93 -12.70 -5.84 11.14
C LEU A 93 -11.84 -4.62 10.81
N LYS A 94 -12.23 -3.44 11.29
CA LYS A 94 -11.49 -2.20 11.08
C LYS A 94 -10.14 -2.25 11.80
N GLU A 95 -10.12 -2.72 13.05
CA GLU A 95 -8.87 -2.91 13.81
C GLU A 95 -7.96 -3.95 13.12
N ASP A 96 -8.53 -5.09 12.70
CA ASP A 96 -7.79 -6.13 11.97
C ASP A 96 -7.14 -5.59 10.69
N PHE A 97 -7.87 -4.80 9.89
CA PHE A 97 -7.34 -4.21 8.67
C PHE A 97 -6.26 -3.18 8.95
N GLU A 98 -6.40 -2.40 10.02
CA GLU A 98 -5.40 -1.42 10.46
C GLU A 98 -4.09 -2.13 10.86
N GLU A 99 -4.18 -3.24 11.59
CA GLU A 99 -3.03 -4.07 11.96
C GLU A 99 -2.37 -4.72 10.75
N GLU A 100 -3.16 -5.29 9.85
CA GLU A 100 -2.66 -5.90 8.62
C GLU A 100 -1.90 -4.86 7.79
N TYR A 101 -2.46 -3.67 7.64
CA TYR A 101 -1.83 -2.57 6.91
C TYR A 101 -0.50 -2.13 7.56
N LYS A 102 -0.44 -2.04 8.89
CA LYS A 102 0.81 -1.75 9.63
C LYS A 102 1.88 -2.81 9.34
N LYS A 103 1.53 -4.10 9.37
CA LYS A 103 2.45 -5.21 9.05
C LYS A 103 2.97 -5.11 7.62
N ILE A 104 2.10 -4.83 6.65
CA ILE A 104 2.50 -4.66 5.24
C ILE A 104 3.44 -3.47 5.08
N ARG A 105 3.14 -2.33 5.73
CA ARG A 105 3.99 -1.13 5.69
C ARG A 105 5.36 -1.42 6.26
N GLN A 106 5.44 -2.11 7.39
CA GLN A 106 6.72 -2.48 8.01
C GLN A 106 7.57 -3.37 7.10
N ARG A 107 6.97 -4.42 6.51
CA ARG A 107 7.66 -5.30 5.54
C ARG A 107 8.16 -4.54 4.30
N ARG A 108 7.46 -3.50 3.86
CA ARG A 108 7.91 -2.63 2.76
C ARG A 108 9.12 -1.80 3.17
N LEU A 109 9.10 -1.20 4.37
CA LEU A 109 10.22 -0.43 4.90
C LEU A 109 11.48 -1.29 5.08
N GLU A 110 11.35 -2.50 5.60
CA GLU A 110 12.47 -3.43 5.76
C GLU A 110 13.09 -3.84 4.42
N ARG A 111 12.26 -4.12 3.40
CA ARG A 111 12.76 -4.39 2.04
C ARG A 111 13.50 -3.21 1.45
N TYR A 112 12.98 -2.00 1.64
CA TYR A 112 13.63 -0.78 1.18
C TYR A 112 15.00 -0.58 1.84
N LYS A 113 15.08 -0.72 3.17
CA LYS A 113 16.34 -0.63 3.93
C LYS A 113 17.37 -1.66 3.46
N LYS A 114 16.98 -2.93 3.32
CA LYS A 114 17.88 -3.98 2.78
C LYS A 114 18.35 -3.68 1.36
N GLY A 115 17.49 -3.07 0.53
CA GLY A 115 17.86 -2.61 -0.80
C GLY A 115 18.93 -1.51 -0.75
N GLN A 116 18.74 -0.51 0.11
CA GLN A 116 19.73 0.56 0.31
C GLN A 116 21.06 0.02 0.84
N GLU A 117 21.05 -0.84 1.86
CA GLU A 117 22.28 -1.45 2.41
C GLU A 117 23.07 -2.22 1.34
N ARG A 118 22.38 -2.96 0.46
CA ARG A 118 23.03 -3.66 -0.66
C ARG A 118 23.67 -2.69 -1.65
N THR A 119 22.98 -1.60 -2.00
CA THR A 119 23.52 -0.56 -2.88
C THR A 119 24.73 0.14 -2.25
N GLU A 120 24.65 0.49 -0.96
CA GLU A 120 25.77 1.07 -0.23
C GLU A 120 26.97 0.13 -0.18
N GLN A 121 26.75 -1.16 0.07
CA GLN A 121 27.83 -2.15 0.08
C GLN A 121 28.44 -2.33 -1.29
N TYR A 122 27.63 -2.36 -2.35
CA TYR A 122 28.11 -2.38 -3.73
C TYR A 122 28.99 -1.17 -4.03
N ASN A 123 28.54 0.03 -3.65
CA ASN A 123 29.31 1.26 -3.83
C ASN A 123 30.62 1.25 -3.03
N ARG A 124 30.62 0.76 -1.79
CA ARG A 124 31.84 0.59 -0.98
C ARG A 124 32.83 -0.36 -1.65
N ASN A 125 32.35 -1.51 -2.12
CA ASN A 125 33.20 -2.49 -2.81
C ASN A 125 33.80 -1.91 -4.11
N LEU A 126 33.04 -1.12 -4.87
CA LEU A 126 33.55 -0.42 -6.05
C LEU A 126 34.64 0.59 -5.69
N ILE A 127 34.42 1.41 -4.65
CA ILE A 127 35.41 2.36 -4.15
C ILE A 127 36.70 1.63 -3.74
N GLU A 128 36.59 0.50 -3.02
CA GLU A 128 37.74 -0.32 -2.64
C GLU A 128 38.50 -0.90 -3.85
N GLN A 129 37.78 -1.33 -4.90
CA GLN A 129 38.42 -1.78 -6.13
C GLN A 129 39.15 -0.64 -6.84
N PHE A 130 38.54 0.55 -6.91
CA PHE A 130 39.18 1.74 -7.49
C PHE A 130 40.41 2.18 -6.69
N ASN A 131 40.35 2.12 -5.36
CA ASN A 131 41.51 2.38 -4.49
C ASN A 131 42.71 1.49 -4.75
N LYS A 132 42.49 0.26 -5.21
CA LYS A 132 43.59 -0.64 -5.58
C LYS A 132 44.18 -0.30 -6.95
N ILE A 133 43.43 0.40 -7.80
CA ILE A 133 43.83 0.78 -9.16
C ILE A 133 44.52 2.15 -9.17
N ILE A 134 44.13 3.05 -8.28
CA ILE A 134 44.71 4.40 -8.15
C ILE A 134 45.68 4.42 -6.95
N PRO A 135 47.00 4.34 -7.18
CA PRO A 135 48.00 4.50 -6.14
C PRO A 135 47.79 5.76 -5.28
N MET A 136 47.87 5.61 -3.96
CA MET A 136 47.67 6.70 -2.98
C MET A 136 48.78 7.78 -3.02
N ASP A 137 49.88 7.47 -3.70
CA ASP A 137 51.07 8.30 -3.91
C ASP A 137 51.08 9.01 -5.28
N LEU A 138 50.02 8.86 -6.09
CA LEU A 138 49.87 9.59 -7.35
C LEU A 138 49.77 11.10 -7.11
N GLU A 139 50.43 11.85 -7.99
CA GLU A 139 50.25 13.30 -8.12
C GLU A 139 48.78 13.63 -8.43
N LYS A 140 48.31 14.76 -7.90
CA LYS A 140 46.90 15.18 -7.90
C LYS A 140 46.26 15.13 -9.29
N ASP A 141 46.96 15.65 -10.30
CA ASP A 141 46.42 15.75 -11.66
C ASP A 141 46.35 14.40 -12.38
N GLU A 142 47.25 13.46 -12.04
CA GLU A 142 47.22 12.11 -12.59
C GLU A 142 46.11 11.27 -11.95
N ALA A 143 45.90 11.43 -10.64
CA ALA A 143 44.77 10.81 -9.93
C ALA A 143 43.43 11.30 -10.49
N LEU A 144 43.28 12.59 -10.77
CA LEU A 144 42.06 13.18 -11.35
C LEU A 144 41.80 12.69 -12.79
N LYS A 145 42.84 12.54 -13.61
CA LYS A 145 42.73 11.98 -14.98
C LYS A 145 42.29 10.52 -14.99
N LEU A 146 42.93 9.68 -14.16
CA LEU A 146 42.54 8.27 -14.01
C LEU A 146 41.10 8.17 -13.52
N TRP A 147 40.71 9.03 -12.58
CA TRP A 147 39.34 9.06 -12.05
C TRP A 147 38.30 9.40 -13.13
N LYS A 148 38.58 10.37 -14.02
CA LYS A 148 37.71 10.64 -15.17
C LYS A 148 37.62 9.46 -16.14
N GLN A 149 38.73 8.78 -16.41
CA GLN A 149 38.80 7.65 -17.34
C GLN A 149 37.90 6.47 -16.92
N TYR A 150 37.74 6.23 -15.62
CA TYR A 150 36.93 5.13 -15.10
C TYR A 150 35.42 5.43 -14.95
N ASN A 151 34.98 6.62 -15.34
CA ASN A 151 33.58 6.96 -15.60
C ASN A 151 32.60 6.51 -14.48
N TYR A 152 32.72 7.12 -13.29
CA TYR A 152 31.70 7.41 -12.25
C TYR A 152 32.00 7.02 -10.78
N LEU A 153 31.34 7.80 -9.89
CA LEU A 153 31.16 7.72 -8.43
C LEU A 153 32.31 8.26 -7.56
N MET A 154 31.88 8.96 -6.49
CA MET A 154 32.68 9.72 -5.52
C MET A 154 34.03 9.06 -5.20
N PRO A 155 35.10 9.86 -4.98
CA PRO A 155 36.36 9.29 -4.52
C PRO A 155 36.15 8.58 -3.16
N PRO A 156 37.12 7.78 -2.73
CA PRO A 156 37.13 7.22 -1.38
C PRO A 156 36.99 8.31 -0.32
N PRO A 157 36.24 8.09 0.78
CA PRO A 157 36.03 9.08 1.84
C PRO A 157 37.31 9.73 2.39
N ASP A 158 38.42 8.99 2.40
CA ASP A 158 39.71 9.46 2.93
C ASP A 158 40.42 10.42 1.95
N VAL A 159 40.40 10.07 0.67
CA VAL A 159 40.91 10.91 -0.43
C VAL A 159 40.04 12.16 -0.58
N ILE A 160 38.73 12.01 -0.43
CA ILE A 160 37.73 13.09 -0.30
C ILE A 160 38.10 14.07 0.81
N SER A 161 38.40 13.56 2.00
CA SER A 161 38.67 14.40 3.18
C SER A 161 39.97 15.18 3.00
N LYS A 162 40.98 14.55 2.41
CA LYS A 162 42.23 15.22 2.02
C LYS A 162 41.97 16.33 0.99
N TYR A 163 41.24 16.04 -0.09
CA TYR A 163 40.95 17.04 -1.11
C TYR A 163 40.11 18.21 -0.60
N LYS A 164 39.09 17.97 0.23
CA LYS A 164 38.32 19.06 0.86
C LYS A 164 39.13 19.90 1.83
N SER A 165 40.14 19.34 2.49
CA SER A 165 41.06 20.13 3.32
C SER A 165 41.98 21.03 2.48
N GLU A 166 42.22 20.67 1.22
CA GLU A 166 43.10 21.38 0.28
C GLU A 166 42.33 22.31 -0.68
N THR A 167 41.01 22.15 -0.83
CA THR A 167 40.16 22.93 -1.73
C THR A 167 38.88 23.39 -1.01
N ASP A 168 38.58 24.68 -1.01
CA ASP A 168 37.35 25.25 -0.43
C ASP A 168 36.11 25.06 -1.33
N MET A 169 36.06 23.96 -2.09
CA MET A 169 35.01 23.68 -3.08
C MET A 169 33.90 22.81 -2.48
N SER A 170 32.65 23.10 -2.84
CA SER A 170 31.54 22.17 -2.66
C SER A 170 31.68 20.95 -3.57
N TRP A 171 30.91 19.90 -3.29
CA TRP A 171 30.98 18.65 -4.04
C TRP A 171 30.62 18.82 -5.52
N THR A 172 29.61 19.63 -5.79
CA THR A 172 29.17 19.95 -7.15
C THR A 172 30.27 20.71 -7.91
N GLU A 173 30.95 21.64 -7.23
CA GLU A 173 32.02 22.45 -7.83
C GLU A 173 33.25 21.62 -8.16
N LEU A 174 33.66 20.72 -7.27
CA LEU A 174 34.79 19.83 -7.52
C LEU A 174 34.52 18.88 -8.69
N ALA A 175 33.32 18.27 -8.75
CA ALA A 175 32.92 17.40 -9.85
C ALA A 175 32.92 18.15 -11.19
N MET A 176 32.37 19.37 -11.21
CA MET A 176 32.36 20.22 -12.40
C MET A 176 33.77 20.68 -12.82
N PHE A 177 34.66 20.95 -11.85
CA PHE A 177 36.05 21.30 -12.14
C PHE A 177 36.76 20.14 -12.85
N VAL A 178 36.65 18.92 -12.33
CA VAL A 178 37.27 17.73 -12.93
C VAL A 178 36.73 17.45 -14.33
N GLU A 179 35.41 17.65 -14.54
CA GLU A 179 34.78 17.48 -15.86
C GLU A 179 35.23 18.51 -16.90
N LYS A 180 35.53 19.74 -16.47
CA LYS A 180 35.95 20.84 -17.36
C LYS A 180 37.45 20.83 -17.65
N THR A 181 38.26 20.39 -16.71
CA THR A 181 39.73 20.53 -16.76
C THR A 181 40.43 19.33 -17.39
N TYR A 182 39.90 18.13 -17.14
CA TYR A 182 40.39 16.87 -17.68
C TYR A 182 39.31 16.29 -18.56
#